data_AF-A0A8T5GS36-F1
#
_entry.id   AF-A0A8T5GS36-F1
#
_cell.length_a   1.000
_cell.length_b   1.000
_cell.length_c   1.000
_cell.angle_alpha   90.00
_cell.angle_beta   90.00
_cell.angle_gamma   90.00
#
_symmetry.space_group_name_H-M   'P 1'
#
loop_
_entity.id
_entity.type
_entity.pdbx_description
1 polymer ?
#
loop_
_entity_poly.entity_id
_entity_poly.type
_entity_poly.pdbx_seq_one_letter_code
_entity_poly.pdbx_strand_id
1 'polypeptide(L)'
;MRNEEENRLSQWMGDFGLLGERPGKEASATSISVQLFEILLARGAPLSLDEAAELVDGPKARLGRILERFRSSGAVERVPRIDRLSIALWTAMLAQHQRRGEDWMLKKGGFQRLLGTKQQSLLLSKLKKGKLTVEDVDDAMKSVEAAEQMLLLNLLGGRLPMGHRMSGEGPEETAKRVMERLDRVLRRMRRVGELVEQLDA
;
A
#
# COMPACT_ATOMS: atom_id res chain seq x y z
N MET A 1 -5.66 -5.42 -38.11
CA MET A 1 -5.49 -5.25 -36.65
C MET A 1 -6.84 -5.54 -36.03
N ARG A 2 -6.97 -6.58 -35.20
CA ARG A 2 -8.22 -6.83 -34.48
C ARG A 2 -8.48 -5.65 -33.56
N ASN A 3 -9.64 -5.01 -33.68
CA ASN A 3 -10.18 -4.20 -32.61
C ASN A 3 -10.35 -5.16 -31.43
N GLU A 4 -9.52 -5.02 -30.40
CA GLU A 4 -9.73 -5.74 -29.15
C GLU A 4 -10.94 -5.08 -28.50
N GLU A 5 -12.11 -5.68 -28.74
CA GLU A 5 -13.40 -5.18 -28.31
C GLU A 5 -13.44 -5.01 -26.79
N GLU A 6 -14.20 -4.00 -26.36
CA GLU A 6 -14.50 -3.81 -24.95
C GLU A 6 -15.18 -5.07 -24.38
N ASN A 7 -14.84 -5.46 -23.17
CA ASN A 7 -15.54 -6.52 -22.46
C ASN A 7 -16.41 -5.92 -21.35
N ARG A 8 -17.22 -6.75 -20.70
CA ARG A 8 -18.10 -6.31 -19.61
C ARG A 8 -17.35 -5.58 -18.49
N LEU A 9 -16.11 -5.98 -18.20
CA LEU A 9 -15.29 -5.35 -17.19
C LEU A 9 -14.82 -3.97 -17.63
N SER A 10 -14.30 -3.82 -18.84
CA SER A 10 -13.80 -2.53 -19.34
C SER A 10 -14.92 -1.51 -19.52
N GLN A 11 -16.12 -1.95 -19.93
CA GLN A 11 -17.33 -1.12 -19.96
C GLN A 11 -17.70 -0.63 -18.55
N TRP A 12 -17.79 -1.54 -17.58
CA TRP A 12 -18.05 -1.20 -16.19
C TRP A 12 -16.99 -0.24 -15.63
N MET A 13 -15.71 -0.47 -15.93
CA MET A 13 -14.63 0.44 -15.52
C MET A 13 -14.77 1.83 -16.15
N GLY A 14 -15.28 1.92 -17.39
CA GLY A 14 -15.63 3.18 -18.04
C GLY A 14 -16.73 3.92 -17.30
N ASP A 15 -17.84 3.24 -17.00
CA ASP A 15 -19.01 3.80 -16.31
C ASP A 15 -18.66 4.39 -14.92
N PHE A 16 -17.71 3.77 -14.22
CA PHE A 16 -17.25 4.22 -12.90
C PHE A 16 -16.05 5.20 -12.96
N GLY A 17 -15.68 5.66 -14.16
CA GLY A 17 -14.60 6.63 -14.37
C GLY A 17 -13.19 6.08 -14.10
N LEU A 18 -13.03 4.77 -13.93
CA LEU A 18 -11.74 4.11 -13.68
C LEU A 18 -10.83 4.20 -14.91
N LEU A 19 -11.39 4.34 -16.11
CA LEU A 19 -10.65 4.52 -17.36
C LEU A 19 -10.45 6.01 -17.73
N GLY A 20 -10.96 6.93 -16.90
CA GLY A 20 -10.96 8.38 -17.13
C GLY A 20 -12.03 8.88 -18.09
N GLU A 21 -12.08 10.19 -18.29
CA GLU A 21 -13.16 10.86 -19.05
C GLU A 21 -13.21 10.46 -20.54
N ARG A 22 -12.05 10.16 -21.14
CA ARG A 22 -11.94 9.74 -22.55
C ARG A 22 -11.07 8.50 -22.62
N PRO A 23 -11.64 7.30 -22.39
CA PRO A 23 -10.88 6.05 -22.26
C PRO A 23 -10.05 5.72 -23.51
N GLY A 24 -10.58 5.93 -24.70
CA GLY A 24 -9.90 5.60 -25.95
C GLY A 24 -9.36 4.17 -25.93
N LYS A 25 -8.04 4.00 -26.05
CA LYS A 25 -7.38 2.67 -26.00
C LYS A 25 -7.47 1.98 -24.64
N GLU A 26 -7.73 2.71 -23.55
CA GLU A 26 -7.89 2.12 -22.22
C GLU A 26 -9.21 1.33 -22.08
N ALA A 27 -10.19 1.55 -22.97
CA ALA A 27 -11.44 0.78 -23.01
C ALA A 27 -11.27 -0.65 -23.56
N SER A 28 -10.14 -0.93 -24.23
CA SER A 28 -9.82 -2.28 -24.69
C SER A 28 -9.82 -3.25 -23.51
N ALA A 29 -10.42 -4.43 -23.70
CA ALA A 29 -10.38 -5.53 -22.71
C ALA A 29 -8.95 -5.94 -22.30
N THR A 30 -7.96 -5.68 -23.17
CA THR A 30 -6.55 -6.00 -22.96
C THR A 30 -5.73 -4.80 -22.46
N SER A 31 -6.36 -3.67 -22.13
CA SER A 31 -5.61 -2.49 -21.72
C SER A 31 -4.87 -2.71 -20.40
N ILE A 32 -3.80 -1.94 -20.18
CA ILE A 32 -3.05 -1.96 -18.92
C ILE A 32 -3.97 -1.65 -17.74
N SER A 33 -4.96 -0.76 -17.92
CA SER A 33 -5.92 -0.46 -16.86
C SER A 33 -6.75 -1.69 -16.49
N VAL A 34 -7.29 -2.41 -17.48
CA VAL A 34 -8.12 -3.60 -17.24
C VAL A 34 -7.29 -4.70 -16.60
N GLN A 35 -6.11 -5.02 -17.15
CA GLN A 35 -5.21 -6.03 -16.59
C GLN A 35 -4.81 -5.71 -15.14
N LEU A 36 -4.49 -4.45 -14.85
CA LEU A 36 -4.12 -4.03 -13.50
C LEU A 36 -5.30 -4.13 -12.52
N PHE A 37 -6.51 -3.85 -12.99
CA PHE A 37 -7.72 -3.99 -12.17
C PHE A 37 -8.04 -5.46 -11.91
N GLU A 38 -7.90 -6.34 -12.89
CA GLU A 38 -8.05 -7.80 -12.71
C GLU A 38 -7.05 -8.35 -11.69
N ILE A 39 -5.80 -7.90 -11.71
CA ILE A 39 -4.79 -8.25 -10.70
C ILE A 39 -5.25 -7.83 -9.29
N LEU A 40 -5.82 -6.64 -9.15
CA LEU A 40 -6.33 -6.18 -7.85
C LEU A 40 -7.54 -6.98 -7.39
N LEU A 41 -8.44 -7.38 -8.30
CA LEU A 41 -9.60 -8.22 -7.99
C LEU A 41 -9.19 -9.64 -7.57
N ALA A 42 -8.14 -10.19 -8.19
CA ALA A 42 -7.66 -11.54 -7.92
C ALA A 42 -6.78 -11.65 -6.66
N ARG A 43 -6.37 -10.52 -6.07
CA ARG A 43 -5.33 -10.48 -5.03
C ARG A 43 -5.83 -9.90 -3.72
N GLY A 44 -5.58 -10.59 -2.62
CA GLY A 44 -5.83 -10.06 -1.26
C GLY A 44 -4.70 -9.18 -0.70
N ALA A 45 -3.43 -9.44 -1.08
CA ALA A 45 -2.28 -8.66 -0.64
C ALA A 45 -2.16 -7.34 -1.42
N PRO A 46 -1.70 -6.23 -0.82
CA PRO A 46 -1.57 -4.97 -1.55
C PRO A 46 -0.51 -5.08 -2.66
N LEU A 47 -0.74 -4.47 -3.82
CA LEU A 47 0.14 -4.50 -4.99
C LEU A 47 1.12 -3.31 -4.98
N SER A 48 2.43 -3.56 -5.07
CA SER A 48 3.43 -2.50 -5.20
C SER A 48 3.57 -2.04 -6.67
N LEU A 49 4.18 -0.86 -6.89
CA LEU A 49 4.46 -0.39 -8.26
C LEU A 49 5.49 -1.25 -8.99
N ASP A 50 6.43 -1.84 -8.24
CA ASP A 50 7.46 -2.72 -8.80
C ASP A 50 6.83 -4.04 -9.25
N GLU A 51 6.01 -4.65 -8.39
CA GLU A 51 5.27 -5.87 -8.74
C GLU A 51 4.29 -5.63 -9.91
N ALA A 52 3.60 -4.47 -9.93
CA ALA A 52 2.71 -4.12 -11.04
C ALA A 52 3.46 -3.98 -12.37
N ALA A 53 4.67 -3.41 -12.35
CA ALA A 53 5.50 -3.26 -13.54
C ALA A 53 6.00 -4.60 -14.08
N GLU A 54 6.30 -5.54 -13.18
CA GLU A 54 6.68 -6.91 -13.55
C GLU A 54 5.50 -7.71 -14.12
N LEU A 55 4.29 -7.53 -13.57
CA LEU A 55 3.11 -8.31 -13.98
C LEU A 55 2.46 -7.84 -15.29
N VAL A 56 2.47 -6.54 -15.55
CA VAL A 56 1.71 -5.92 -16.67
C VAL A 56 2.63 -5.34 -17.76
N ASP A 57 3.95 -5.49 -17.60
CA ASP A 57 4.99 -4.93 -18.49
C ASP A 57 4.72 -3.46 -18.87
N GLY A 58 4.62 -2.61 -17.84
CA GLY A 58 4.19 -1.23 -17.96
C GLY A 58 5.17 -0.22 -17.33
N PRO A 59 5.32 0.99 -17.89
CA PRO A 59 6.12 2.04 -17.24
C PRO A 59 5.55 2.40 -15.85
N LYS A 60 6.39 2.37 -14.81
CA LYS A 60 5.98 2.67 -13.42
C LYS A 60 5.22 3.98 -13.27
N ALA A 61 5.63 5.03 -13.99
CA ALA A 61 4.94 6.32 -13.99
C ALA A 61 3.51 6.27 -14.57
N ARG A 62 3.27 5.40 -15.55
CA ARG A 62 1.92 5.16 -16.09
C ARG A 62 1.08 4.36 -15.10
N LEU A 63 1.63 3.27 -14.57
CA LEU A 63 0.96 2.42 -13.57
C LEU A 63 0.57 3.21 -12.32
N GLY A 64 1.47 4.07 -11.82
CA GLY A 64 1.18 4.96 -10.69
C GLY A 64 0.00 5.90 -10.94
N ARG A 65 -0.11 6.46 -12.15
CA ARG A 65 -1.26 7.31 -12.51
C ARG A 65 -2.56 6.53 -12.61
N ILE A 66 -2.52 5.29 -13.10
CA ILE A 66 -3.71 4.41 -13.20
C ILE A 66 -4.17 4.03 -11.79
N LEU A 67 -3.27 3.57 -10.92
CA LEU A 67 -3.60 3.21 -9.54
C LEU A 67 -4.12 4.41 -8.74
N GLU A 68 -3.57 5.60 -8.96
CA GLU A 68 -4.06 6.82 -8.31
C GLU A 68 -5.46 7.21 -8.78
N ARG A 69 -5.81 6.91 -10.04
CA ARG A 69 -7.17 7.10 -10.57
C ARG A 69 -8.14 6.12 -9.93
N PHE A 70 -7.77 4.84 -9.86
CA PHE A 70 -8.57 3.84 -9.14
C PHE A 70 -8.74 4.24 -7.68
N ARG A 71 -7.68 4.76 -7.04
CA ARG A 71 -7.74 5.29 -5.68
C ARG A 71 -8.66 6.49 -5.58
N SER A 72 -8.71 7.35 -6.60
CA SER A 72 -9.57 8.54 -6.60
C SER A 72 -11.06 8.20 -6.66
N SER A 73 -11.43 7.11 -7.33
CA SER A 73 -12.81 6.58 -7.35
C SER A 73 -13.29 6.06 -5.98
N GLY A 74 -12.35 5.69 -5.10
CA GLY A 74 -12.65 5.01 -3.84
C GLY A 74 -12.68 3.49 -3.93
N ALA A 75 -12.67 2.90 -5.13
CA ALA A 75 -12.65 1.45 -5.31
C ALA A 75 -11.35 0.81 -4.79
N VAL A 76 -10.24 1.53 -4.90
CA VAL A 76 -8.90 1.11 -4.47
C VAL A 76 -8.42 2.00 -3.32
N GLU A 77 -7.68 1.41 -2.39
CA GLU A 77 -7.00 2.13 -1.33
C GLU A 77 -5.50 1.92 -1.38
N ARG A 78 -4.76 2.91 -0.85
CA ARG A 78 -3.32 2.83 -0.68
C ARG A 78 -3.00 2.49 0.76
N VAL A 79 -2.37 1.35 1.00
CA VAL A 79 -2.13 0.82 2.34
C VAL A 79 -0.67 0.46 2.55
N PRO A 80 -0.17 0.51 3.80
CA PRO A 80 1.15 0.01 4.14
C PRO A 80 1.23 -1.51 3.89
N ARG A 81 2.34 -1.98 3.30
CA ARG A 81 2.62 -3.41 3.07
C ARG A 81 3.09 -4.09 4.35
N ILE A 82 2.14 -4.37 5.26
CA ILE A 82 2.41 -5.06 6.54
C ILE A 82 3.09 -6.41 6.30
N ASP A 83 2.76 -7.10 5.20
CA ASP A 83 3.40 -8.34 4.74
C ASP A 83 4.91 -8.20 4.45
N ARG A 84 5.44 -6.96 4.36
CA ARG A 84 6.86 -6.67 4.14
C ARG A 84 7.57 -6.14 5.39
N LEU A 85 6.92 -6.12 6.56
CA LEU A 85 7.49 -5.61 7.81
C LEU A 85 8.81 -6.31 8.17
N SER A 86 8.84 -7.64 8.14
CA SER A 86 10.01 -8.43 8.52
C SER A 86 11.23 -8.09 7.65
N ILE A 87 11.05 -7.95 6.33
CA ILE A 87 12.12 -7.56 5.39
C ILE A 87 12.57 -6.11 5.64
N ALA A 88 11.63 -5.19 5.86
CA ALA A 88 11.94 -3.79 6.10
C ALA A 88 12.70 -3.59 7.42
N LEU A 89 12.27 -4.27 8.48
CA LEU A 89 12.94 -4.31 9.78
C LEU A 89 14.34 -4.91 9.65
N TRP A 90 14.47 -6.07 9.01
CA TRP A 90 15.76 -6.71 8.76
C TRP A 90 16.75 -5.77 8.08
N THR A 91 16.31 -5.10 7.01
CA THR A 91 17.14 -4.14 6.25
C THR A 91 17.57 -2.96 7.14
N ALA A 92 16.63 -2.41 7.91
CA ALA A 92 16.90 -1.29 8.81
C ALA A 92 17.84 -1.71 9.96
N MET A 93 17.65 -2.90 10.53
CA MET A 93 18.50 -3.45 11.59
C MET A 93 19.94 -3.63 11.12
N LEU A 94 20.14 -4.23 9.93
CA LEU A 94 21.48 -4.38 9.35
C LEU A 94 22.15 -3.02 9.13
N ALA A 95 21.45 -2.09 8.48
CA ALA A 95 21.99 -0.78 8.17
C ALA A 95 22.35 0.03 9.44
N GLN A 96 21.50 0.00 10.47
CA GLN A 96 21.77 0.75 11.70
C GLN A 96 22.83 0.07 12.57
N HIS A 97 22.83 -1.26 12.67
CA HIS A 97 23.86 -1.97 13.41
C HIS A 97 25.24 -1.71 12.80
N GLN A 98 25.38 -1.78 11.47
CA GLN A 98 26.64 -1.49 10.78
C GLN A 98 27.11 -0.05 10.99
N ARG A 99 26.19 0.92 11.01
CA ARG A 99 26.53 2.35 11.12
C ARG A 99 26.75 2.85 12.55
N ARG A 100 26.02 2.30 13.52
CA ARG A 100 25.90 2.88 14.87
C ARG A 100 26.21 1.91 16.00
N GLY A 101 26.29 0.61 15.71
CA GLY A 101 26.62 -0.42 16.68
C GLY A 101 25.48 -0.82 17.63
N GLU A 102 25.79 -1.80 18.47
CA GLU A 102 24.85 -2.48 19.38
C GLU A 102 24.26 -1.55 20.46
N ASP A 103 25.09 -0.71 21.10
CA ASP A 103 24.64 0.22 22.13
C ASP A 103 23.57 1.19 21.63
N TRP A 104 23.71 1.63 20.37
CA TRP A 104 22.73 2.50 19.75
C TRP A 104 21.42 1.76 19.49
N MET A 105 21.48 0.52 18.99
CA MET A 105 20.31 -0.32 18.72
C MET A 105 19.49 -0.56 19.99
N LEU A 106 20.17 -0.89 21.10
CA LEU A 106 19.55 -1.10 22.41
C LEU A 106 18.82 0.16 22.90
N LYS A 107 19.51 1.30 22.91
CA LYS A 107 19.00 2.55 23.49
C LYS A 107 18.09 3.30 22.53
N LYS A 108 18.67 3.90 21.49
CA LYS A 108 17.97 4.81 20.56
C LYS A 108 17.22 4.05 19.45
N GLY A 109 17.64 2.84 19.11
CA GLY A 109 17.01 1.98 18.12
C GLY A 109 15.74 1.28 18.62
N GLY A 110 15.36 1.45 19.89
CA GLY A 110 14.09 1.00 20.43
C GLY A 110 14.03 -0.47 20.86
N PHE A 111 15.14 -1.22 20.76
CA PHE A 111 15.18 -2.64 21.15
C PHE A 111 14.83 -2.85 22.62
N GLN A 112 15.36 -2.02 23.53
CA GLN A 112 15.04 -2.11 24.95
C GLN A 112 13.57 -1.83 25.28
N ARG A 113 12.90 -1.03 24.47
CA ARG A 113 11.54 -0.56 24.73
C ARG A 113 10.47 -1.49 24.14
N LEU A 114 10.74 -2.06 22.97
CA LEU A 114 9.73 -2.77 22.17
C LEU A 114 9.95 -4.28 22.11
N LEU A 115 11.14 -4.76 22.49
CA LEU A 115 11.48 -6.18 22.43
C LEU A 115 11.76 -6.71 23.83
N GLY A 116 11.39 -7.97 24.09
CA GLY A 116 11.80 -8.69 25.29
C GLY A 116 13.27 -9.08 25.26
N THR A 117 13.86 -9.33 26.44
CA THR A 117 15.29 -9.64 26.59
C THR A 117 15.75 -10.80 25.70
N LYS A 118 14.92 -11.84 25.53
CA LYS A 118 15.23 -12.99 24.65
C LYS A 118 15.34 -12.57 23.18
N GLN A 119 14.41 -11.76 22.68
CA GLN A 119 14.43 -11.25 21.30
C GLN A 119 15.65 -10.36 21.08
N GLN A 120 15.94 -9.46 22.04
CA GLN A 120 17.11 -8.57 21.98
C GLN A 120 18.41 -9.39 21.86
N SER A 121 18.63 -10.36 22.76
CA SER A 121 19.83 -11.19 22.73
C SER A 121 19.95 -12.01 21.45
N LEU A 122 18.85 -12.57 20.96
CA LEU A 122 18.83 -13.32 19.69
C LEU A 122 19.26 -12.43 18.53
N LEU A 123 18.58 -11.30 18.32
CA LEU A 123 18.82 -10.41 17.19
C LEU A 123 20.22 -9.80 17.23
N LEU A 124 20.67 -9.30 18.38
CA LEU A 124 21.99 -8.68 18.53
C LEU A 124 23.12 -9.69 18.34
N SER A 125 22.98 -10.92 18.87
CA SER A 125 24.00 -11.95 18.67
C SER A 125 24.17 -12.35 17.20
N LYS A 126 23.07 -12.37 16.43
CA LYS A 126 23.09 -12.66 14.99
C LYS A 126 23.58 -11.48 14.17
N LEU A 127 23.20 -10.26 14.52
CA LEU A 127 23.71 -9.03 13.91
C LEU A 127 25.23 -8.91 14.07
N LYS A 128 25.75 -9.17 15.27
CA LYS A 128 27.19 -9.16 15.57
C LYS A 128 27.96 -10.19 14.73
N LYS A 129 27.35 -11.35 14.47
CA LYS A 129 27.94 -12.41 13.63
C LYS A 129 27.72 -12.18 12.13
N GLY A 130 26.95 -11.17 11.72
CA GLY A 130 26.57 -10.93 10.32
C GLY A 130 25.69 -12.04 9.72
N LYS A 131 24.95 -12.78 10.56
CA LYS A 131 24.14 -13.96 10.16
C LYS A 131 22.64 -13.77 10.38
N LEU A 132 22.18 -12.53 10.59
CA LEU A 132 20.75 -12.26 10.75
C LEU A 132 20.04 -12.45 9.40
N THR A 133 19.01 -13.28 9.35
CA THR A 133 18.15 -13.45 8.17
C THR A 133 16.78 -12.78 8.35
N VAL A 134 15.96 -12.76 7.28
CA VAL A 134 14.60 -12.20 7.34
C VAL A 134 13.71 -13.08 8.23
N GLU A 135 13.87 -14.40 8.15
CA GLU A 135 13.12 -15.39 8.93
C GLU A 135 13.39 -15.22 10.43
N ASP A 136 14.63 -14.89 10.80
CA ASP A 136 14.99 -14.60 12.20
C ASP A 136 14.25 -13.38 12.75
N VAL A 137 14.08 -12.35 11.91
CA VAL A 137 13.32 -11.16 12.26
C VAL A 137 11.83 -11.49 12.32
N ASP A 138 11.31 -12.24 11.36
CA ASP A 138 9.91 -12.68 11.35
C ASP A 138 9.55 -13.46 12.62
N ASP A 139 10.35 -14.47 12.96
CA ASP A 139 10.19 -15.27 14.17
C ASP A 139 10.28 -14.43 15.44
N ALA A 140 11.23 -13.50 15.51
CA ALA A 140 11.36 -12.59 16.65
C ALA A 140 10.17 -11.63 16.77
N MET A 141 9.55 -11.22 15.66
CA MET A 141 8.46 -10.26 15.63
C MET A 141 7.06 -10.89 15.75
N LYS A 142 6.92 -12.22 15.68
CA LYS A 142 5.62 -12.92 15.79
C LYS A 142 4.79 -12.55 17.02
N SER A 143 5.44 -12.24 18.14
CA SER A 143 4.76 -11.86 19.39
C SER A 143 4.66 -10.34 19.59
N VAL A 144 5.01 -9.55 18.57
CA VAL A 144 5.01 -8.07 18.61
C VAL A 144 3.92 -7.59 17.66
N GLU A 145 3.01 -6.75 18.16
CA GLU A 145 1.92 -6.22 17.35
C GLU A 145 2.43 -5.39 16.16
N ALA A 146 1.72 -5.42 15.03
CA ALA A 146 2.14 -4.72 13.82
C ALA A 146 2.38 -3.22 14.04
N ALA A 147 1.62 -2.59 14.94
CA ALA A 147 1.81 -1.20 15.32
C ALA A 147 3.16 -0.94 16.01
N GLU A 148 3.59 -1.84 16.89
CA GLU A 148 4.88 -1.75 17.58
C GLU A 148 6.04 -2.08 16.63
N GLN A 149 5.85 -3.02 15.71
CA GLN A 149 6.83 -3.30 14.65
C GLN A 149 7.04 -2.08 13.75
N MET A 150 5.97 -1.37 13.38
CA MET A 150 6.07 -0.11 12.63
C MET A 150 6.77 0.99 13.44
N LEU A 151 6.51 1.08 14.74
CA LEU A 151 7.21 2.01 15.61
C LEU A 151 8.71 1.69 15.67
N LEU A 152 9.07 0.41 15.81
CA LEU A 152 10.45 -0.04 15.77
C LEU A 152 11.12 0.32 14.45
N LEU A 153 10.45 0.06 13.32
CA LEU A 153 10.94 0.42 11.99
C LEU A 153 11.22 1.92 11.89
N ASN A 154 10.32 2.77 12.41
CA ASN A 154 10.49 4.22 12.41
C ASN A 154 11.69 4.67 13.26
N LEU A 155 11.93 4.05 14.42
CA LEU A 155 13.11 4.34 15.26
C LEU A 155 14.42 3.95 14.59
N LEU A 156 14.40 2.87 13.80
CA LEU A 156 15.51 2.43 12.98
C LEU A 156 15.67 3.27 11.70
N GLY A 157 14.79 4.25 11.47
CA GLY A 157 14.79 5.13 10.29
C GLY A 157 14.34 4.43 9.00
N GLY A 158 13.72 3.26 9.11
CA GLY A 158 13.13 2.56 7.98
C GLY A 158 11.77 3.15 7.59
N ARG A 159 11.28 2.78 6.40
CA ARG A 159 9.94 3.12 5.92
C ARG A 159 9.32 1.88 5.29
N LEU A 160 8.04 1.65 5.56
CA LEU A 160 7.32 0.56 4.95
C LEU A 160 6.88 0.96 3.53
N PRO A 161 7.06 0.10 2.52
CA PRO A 161 6.54 0.38 1.19
C PRO A 161 5.02 0.42 1.23
N MET A 162 4.44 1.28 0.39
CA MET A 162 2.99 1.38 0.21
C MET A 162 2.59 0.55 -1.00
N GLY A 163 1.45 -0.13 -0.89
CA GLY A 163 0.81 -0.83 -2.00
C GLY A 163 -0.63 -0.37 -2.22
N HIS A 164 -1.26 -0.90 -3.26
CA HIS A 164 -2.65 -0.64 -3.62
C HIS A 164 -3.46 -1.92 -3.54
N ARG A 165 -4.66 -1.88 -2.95
CA ARG A 165 -5.58 -3.02 -2.92
C ARG A 165 -7.02 -2.56 -3.11
N MET A 166 -7.93 -3.50 -3.37
CA MET A 166 -9.36 -3.22 -3.29
C MET A 166 -9.70 -2.66 -1.91
N SER A 167 -10.60 -1.67 -1.90
CA SER A 167 -10.94 -0.95 -0.67
C SER A 167 -11.65 -1.84 0.34
N GLY A 168 -12.45 -2.83 -0.08
CA GLY A 168 -13.08 -3.81 0.81
C GLY A 168 -12.61 -5.24 0.52
N GLU A 169 -12.86 -6.15 1.46
CA GLU A 169 -12.57 -7.58 1.32
C GLU A 169 -13.49 -8.27 0.31
N GLY A 170 -14.67 -7.68 0.08
CA GLY A 170 -15.65 -8.14 -0.89
C GLY A 170 -16.29 -7.02 -1.71
N PRO A 171 -17.13 -7.38 -2.70
CA PRO A 171 -17.80 -6.40 -3.55
C PRO A 171 -18.77 -5.50 -2.77
N GLU A 172 -19.51 -6.04 -1.80
CA GLU A 172 -20.44 -5.27 -0.97
C GLU A 172 -19.72 -4.22 -0.11
N GLU A 173 -18.61 -4.61 0.52
CA GLU A 173 -17.82 -3.69 1.34
C GLU A 173 -17.14 -2.62 0.47
N THR A 174 -16.62 -3.00 -0.70
CA THR A 174 -16.05 -2.06 -1.67
C THR A 174 -17.11 -1.05 -2.12
N ALA A 175 -18.31 -1.51 -2.46
CA ALA A 175 -19.42 -0.64 -2.85
C ALA A 175 -19.81 0.30 -1.72
N LYS A 176 -19.92 -0.19 -0.48
CA LYS A 176 -20.20 0.63 0.70
C LYS A 176 -19.14 1.73 0.89
N ARG A 177 -17.85 1.39 0.80
CA ARG A 177 -16.74 2.36 0.95
C ARG A 177 -16.76 3.42 -0.16
N VAL A 178 -17.06 3.04 -1.39
CA VAL A 178 -17.23 3.98 -2.51
C VAL A 178 -18.40 4.93 -2.24
N MET A 179 -19.56 4.40 -1.83
CA MET A 179 -20.75 5.20 -1.51
C MET A 179 -20.54 6.16 -0.34
N GLU A 180 -19.91 5.71 0.75
CA GLU A 180 -19.57 6.56 1.91
C GLU A 180 -18.63 7.70 1.53
N ARG A 181 -17.68 7.44 0.62
CA ARG A 181 -16.77 8.47 0.12
C ARG A 181 -17.51 9.48 -0.75
N LEU A 182 -18.39 9.02 -1.64
CA LEU A 182 -19.21 9.88 -2.47
C LEU A 182 -20.11 10.78 -1.62
N ASP A 183 -20.82 10.22 -0.65
CA ASP A 183 -21.68 10.98 0.28
C ASP A 183 -20.87 12.04 1.04
N ARG A 184 -19.66 11.71 1.51
CA ARG A 184 -18.76 12.69 2.15
C ARG A 184 -18.39 13.84 1.22
N VAL A 185 -18.15 13.58 -0.06
CA VAL A 185 -17.84 14.62 -1.05
C VAL A 185 -19.07 15.49 -1.31
N LEU A 186 -20.24 14.89 -1.54
CA LEU A 186 -21.48 15.62 -1.80
C LEU A 186 -21.87 16.51 -0.60
N ARG A 187 -21.76 16.01 0.64
CA ARG A 187 -21.99 16.82 1.84
C ARG A 187 -21.05 18.01 1.95
N ARG A 188 -19.78 17.86 1.55
CA ARG A 188 -18.83 18.98 1.51
C ARG A 188 -19.19 19.99 0.43
N MET A 189 -19.57 19.54 -0.76
CA MET A 189 -20.00 20.44 -1.84
C MET A 189 -21.22 21.25 -1.42
N ARG A 190 -22.22 20.60 -0.81
CA ARG A 190 -23.39 21.28 -0.24
C ARG A 190 -23.00 22.34 0.78
N ARG A 191 -22.13 21.99 1.74
CA ARG A 191 -21.66 22.93 2.78
C ARG A 191 -20.93 24.13 2.19
N VAL A 192 -20.12 23.91 1.16
CA VAL A 192 -19.43 25.01 0.46
C VAL A 192 -20.44 25.89 -0.27
N GLY A 193 -21.45 25.31 -0.94
CA GLY A 193 -22.54 26.06 -1.55
C GLY A 193 -23.27 26.95 -0.55
N GLU A 194 -23.67 26.40 0.59
CA GLU A 194 -24.33 27.14 1.68
C GLU A 194 -23.46 28.30 2.21
N LEU A 195 -22.14 28.12 2.29
CA LEU A 195 -21.21 29.18 2.72
C LEU A 195 -21.04 30.29 1.67
N VAL A 196 -21.04 29.94 0.38
CA VAL A 196 -20.95 30.93 -0.70
C VAL A 196 -22.21 31.78 -0.74
N GLU A 197 -23.39 31.16 -0.64
CA GLU A 197 -24.68 31.88 -0.58
C GLU A 197 -24.75 32.87 0.60
N GLN A 198 -24.13 32.53 1.74
CA GLN A 198 -24.06 33.42 2.91
C GLN A 198 -23.10 34.61 2.75
N LEU A 199 -22.11 34.52 1.87
CA LEU A 199 -21.17 35.61 1.59
C LEU A 199 -21.71 36.61 0.57
N ASP A 200 -22.62 36.16 -0.30
CA ASP A 200 -23.27 36.98 -1.33
C ASP A 200 -24.54 37.69 -0.81
N ALA A 201 -24.96 37.43 0.44
CA ALA A 201 -26.12 38.03 1.12
C ALA A 201 -25.72 39.14 2.10
#